data_AF-A0A7C4NU95-F1
#
_entry.id   AF-A0A7C4NU95-F1
#
_cell.length_a   1.000
_cell.length_b   1.000
_cell.length_c   1.000
_cell.angle_alpha   90.00
_cell.angle_beta   90.00
_cell.angle_gamma   90.00
#
_symmetry.space_group_name_H-M   'P 1'
#
loop_
_entity.id
_entity.type
_entity.pdbx_description
1 polymer ?
#
loop_
_entity_poly.entity_id
_entity_poly.type
_entity_poly.pdbx_seq_one_letter_code
_entity_poly.pdbx_strand_id
1 'polypeptide(L)'
;MVEFDPKFHYDHEVKLKERLGEKDCGLCHHTYDLKEKKLVYQNGTEESCYYCHDLSKKKRGPELSQIVKVTTEKRLSYQKTAHERCLSCHIKINKEMEVSKKEGEKAPPLECGKCHTGEYKTIADLEKVPRPDRGQPNIIFITQNNATAKEVYFDHSFHEKQHKTCRECHHERLKACKECHSVLGKKEGNWINAAQAMHNVFSERSCLGCHYNYVKTKKECAGCHFMIKPINTRSLNPKENTCEKCHTGKTKPNVTSIAKLNPNQVKDIVKIDILSKEYKPVEMLHVKMINALIENSNLSKLATYFHRDEKTICLGCHHNVQKTEIDRNRAPLCKSCHLISSENPSSTKLISAYHLSCLGCHNKMELDKGIRCEECHKESPKKPKEIVTEKNWKTIIKNTRNVLQVWHPE
;
A
#
# COMPACT_ATOMS: atom_id res chain seq x y z
N MET A 1 11.42 -2.47 19.77
CA MET A 1 12.28 -1.57 18.99
C MET A 1 11.63 -0.20 19.02
N VAL A 2 12.29 0.85 19.53
CA VAL A 2 11.69 2.20 19.50
C VAL A 2 11.75 2.73 18.07
N GLU A 3 10.60 3.06 17.49
CA GLU A 3 10.52 3.78 16.22
C GLU A 3 10.39 5.27 16.52
N PHE A 4 11.26 6.09 15.92
CA PHE A 4 11.25 7.54 16.11
C PHE A 4 10.23 8.15 15.14
N ASP A 5 8.95 7.97 15.46
CA ASP A 5 7.84 8.46 14.66
C ASP A 5 7.78 10.01 14.66
N PRO A 6 6.96 10.64 13.79
CA PRO A 6 6.88 12.09 13.68
C PRO A 6 6.45 12.77 14.97
N LYS A 7 5.63 12.12 15.81
CA LYS A 7 5.18 12.70 17.07
C LYS A 7 6.32 12.72 18.06
N PHE A 8 7.05 11.61 18.16
CA PHE A 8 8.19 11.53 19.04
C PHE A 8 9.29 12.51 18.60
N HIS A 9 9.54 12.65 17.30
CA HIS A 9 10.45 13.68 16.77
C HIS A 9 9.97 15.10 17.09
N TYR A 10 8.71 15.42 16.81
CA TYR A 10 8.12 16.73 17.09
C TYR A 10 8.21 17.11 18.57
N ASP A 11 7.93 16.15 19.47
CA ASP A 11 8.01 16.38 20.91
C ASP A 11 9.43 16.71 21.37
N HIS A 12 10.43 16.04 20.82
CA HIS A 12 11.84 16.37 21.09
C HIS A 12 12.20 17.76 20.58
N GLU A 13 11.78 18.11 19.37
CA GLU A 13 12.03 19.42 18.79
C GLU A 13 11.43 20.54 19.66
N VAL A 14 10.18 20.40 20.07
CA VAL A 14 9.49 21.36 20.94
C VAL A 14 10.18 21.47 22.29
N LYS A 15 10.48 20.34 22.96
CA LYS A 15 11.10 20.35 24.29
C LYS A 15 12.52 20.90 24.28
N LEU A 16 13.29 20.61 23.23
CA LEU A 16 14.63 21.18 23.08
C LEU A 16 14.57 22.68 22.82
N LYS A 17 13.63 23.14 21.99
CA LYS A 17 13.42 24.57 21.76
C LYS A 17 13.01 25.31 23.05
N GLU A 18 12.12 24.74 23.86
CA GLU A 18 11.75 25.29 25.17
C GLU A 18 12.96 25.40 26.11
N ARG A 19 13.87 24.41 26.07
CA ARG A 19 15.07 24.40 26.92
C ARG A 19 16.17 25.35 26.46
N LEU A 20 16.39 25.46 25.15
CA LEU A 20 17.54 26.14 24.55
C LEU A 20 17.21 27.53 24.00
N GLY A 21 15.93 27.87 23.89
CA GLY A 21 15.46 29.12 23.28
C GLY A 21 15.41 29.08 21.74
N GLU A 22 16.13 28.16 21.10
CA GLU A 22 16.16 28.00 19.65
C GLU A 22 16.09 26.53 19.20
N LYS A 23 15.75 26.35 17.92
CA LYS A 23 15.76 25.02 17.29
C LYS A 23 17.17 24.74 16.78
N ASP A 24 17.81 23.71 17.35
CA ASP A 24 19.12 23.23 16.91
C ASP A 24 19.08 21.73 16.54
N CYS A 25 19.03 21.46 15.23
CA CYS A 25 19.08 20.09 14.70
C CYS A 25 20.45 19.44 14.88
N GLY A 26 21.51 20.25 14.95
CA GLY A 26 22.91 19.83 15.05
C GLY A 26 23.25 19.18 16.40
N LEU A 27 22.37 19.33 17.39
CA LEU A 27 22.47 18.54 18.62
C LEU A 27 22.50 17.05 18.27
N CYS A 28 21.56 16.57 17.46
CA CYS A 28 21.35 15.15 17.23
C CYS A 28 21.87 14.68 15.87
N HIS A 29 21.69 15.49 14.83
CA HIS A 29 22.01 15.10 13.47
C HIS A 29 23.45 15.45 13.12
N HIS A 30 24.11 14.53 12.43
CA HIS A 30 25.42 14.74 11.85
C HIS A 30 25.54 13.92 10.56
N THR A 31 26.50 14.29 9.73
CA THR A 31 27.01 13.45 8.64
C THR A 31 28.50 13.18 8.86
N TYR A 32 29.04 12.18 8.17
CA TYR A 32 30.46 11.87 8.22
C TYR A 32 31.13 12.44 6.97
N ASP A 33 32.02 13.42 7.16
CA ASP A 33 32.84 13.94 6.07
C ASP A 33 33.97 12.94 5.78
N LEU A 34 33.93 12.34 4.59
CA LEU A 34 34.92 11.35 4.17
C LEU A 34 36.31 11.95 3.89
N LYS A 35 36.40 13.24 3.57
CA LYS A 35 37.66 13.94 3.33
C LYS A 35 38.30 14.31 4.66
N GLU A 36 37.54 14.95 5.53
CA GLU A 36 37.99 15.43 6.84
C GLU A 36 38.01 14.34 7.91
N LYS A 37 37.41 13.17 7.61
CA LYS A 37 37.29 12.00 8.49
C LYS A 37 36.65 12.30 9.85
N LYS A 38 35.75 13.30 9.91
CA LYS A 38 35.09 13.76 11.13
C LYS A 38 33.58 13.87 10.97
N LEU A 39 32.87 13.85 12.10
CA LEU A 39 31.43 14.14 12.12
C LEU A 39 31.21 15.64 11.99
N VAL A 40 30.26 16.04 11.13
CA VAL A 40 29.96 17.45 10.88
C VAL A 40 28.46 17.72 10.88
N TYR A 41 28.14 18.91 11.40
CA TYR A 41 26.92 19.69 11.21
C TYR A 41 26.64 20.04 9.74
N GLN A 42 25.57 19.58 9.10
CA GLN A 42 25.13 20.21 7.83
C GLN A 42 23.62 20.46 7.87
N ASN A 43 23.21 21.72 7.83
CA ASN A 43 21.80 22.09 7.83
C ASN A 43 21.09 21.64 6.55
N GLY A 44 19.86 21.17 6.67
CA GLY A 44 19.14 20.51 5.57
C GLY A 44 19.78 19.17 5.19
N THR A 45 20.61 18.63 6.10
CA THR A 45 21.32 17.35 6.21
C THR A 45 20.59 16.19 6.89
N GLU A 46 19.63 16.53 7.72
CA GLU A 46 19.06 15.70 8.78
C GLU A 46 18.40 14.45 8.22
N GLU A 47 18.84 13.27 8.66
CA GLU A 47 18.23 12.03 8.23
C GLU A 47 18.27 10.99 9.34
N SER A 48 17.55 9.89 9.13
CA SER A 48 17.40 8.86 10.13
C SER A 48 18.71 8.11 10.41
N CYS A 49 19.02 7.86 11.69
CA CYS A 49 20.20 7.10 12.12
C CYS A 49 20.33 5.73 11.43
N TYR A 50 19.19 5.08 11.14
CA TYR A 50 19.14 3.80 10.39
C TYR A 50 19.91 3.81 9.06
N TYR A 51 20.04 4.94 8.38
CA TYR A 51 20.76 4.95 7.10
C TYR A 51 22.23 4.55 7.27
N CYS A 52 22.90 5.05 8.30
CA CYS A 52 24.33 4.80 8.56
C CYS A 52 24.59 3.74 9.62
N HIS A 53 23.63 3.47 10.52
CA HIS A 53 23.81 2.60 11.68
C HIS A 53 23.04 1.28 11.60
N ASP A 54 22.23 1.06 10.56
CA ASP A 54 21.69 -0.27 10.27
C ASP A 54 22.77 -1.13 9.57
N LEU A 55 23.52 -1.84 10.40
CA LEU A 55 24.61 -2.73 10.00
C LEU A 55 24.12 -4.08 9.45
N SER A 56 22.81 -4.35 9.50
CA SER A 56 22.24 -5.60 8.95
C SER A 56 22.23 -5.60 7.42
N LYS A 57 22.17 -4.41 6.80
CA LYS A 57 22.14 -4.25 5.35
C LYS A 57 23.54 -4.36 4.76
N LYS A 58 23.81 -5.50 4.13
CA LYS A 58 25.10 -5.83 3.50
C LYS A 58 25.39 -5.07 2.20
N LYS A 59 24.36 -4.65 1.46
CA LYS A 59 24.51 -3.96 0.18
C LYS A 59 24.04 -2.52 0.31
N ARG A 60 24.92 -1.58 -0.01
CA ARG A 60 24.69 -0.13 0.04
C ARG A 60 25.24 0.53 -1.21
N GLY A 61 24.79 1.75 -1.51
CA GLY A 61 25.39 2.57 -2.55
C GLY A 61 26.88 2.86 -2.27
N PRO A 62 27.69 3.22 -3.29
CA PRO A 62 29.14 3.44 -3.14
C PRO A 62 29.53 4.44 -2.05
N GLU A 63 28.84 5.57 -1.96
CA GLU A 63 29.08 6.62 -0.95
C GLU A 63 28.75 6.11 0.46
N LEU A 64 27.52 5.61 0.66
CA LEU A 64 27.08 5.13 1.97
C LEU A 64 27.85 3.89 2.43
N SER A 65 28.35 3.05 1.51
CA SER A 65 29.21 1.91 1.85
C SER A 65 30.49 2.34 2.57
N GLN A 66 31.08 3.48 2.20
CA GLN A 66 32.27 4.00 2.86
C GLN A 66 31.96 4.47 4.29
N ILE A 67 30.83 5.15 4.47
CA ILE A 67 30.38 5.62 5.80
C ILE A 67 29.98 4.44 6.69
N VAL A 68 29.24 3.46 6.16
CA VAL A 68 28.83 2.25 6.90
C VAL A 68 30.04 1.37 7.27
N LYS A 69 31.10 1.39 6.46
CA LYS A 69 32.36 0.72 6.83
C LYS A 69 32.94 1.31 8.12
N VAL A 70 32.96 2.64 8.26
CA VAL A 70 33.42 3.31 9.49
C VAL A 70 32.55 2.94 10.69
N THR A 71 31.23 2.93 10.54
CA THR A 71 30.32 2.54 11.64
C THR A 71 30.45 1.06 12.00
N THR A 72 30.71 0.19 11.01
CA THR A 72 30.96 -1.25 11.21
C THR A 72 32.25 -1.50 11.96
N GLU A 73 33.37 -0.88 11.55
CA GLU A 73 34.68 -1.01 12.20
C GLU A 73 34.62 -0.54 13.66
N LYS A 74 33.89 0.56 13.92
CA LYS A 74 33.66 1.08 15.28
C LYS A 74 32.56 0.37 16.05
N ARG A 75 31.92 -0.64 15.46
CA ARG A 75 30.79 -1.41 16.03
C ARG A 75 29.64 -0.52 16.49
N LEU A 76 29.33 0.54 15.74
CA LEU A 76 28.29 1.53 16.01
C LEU A 76 26.96 1.12 15.38
N SER A 77 26.35 0.05 15.91
CA SER A 77 25.02 -0.38 15.51
C SER A 77 23.96 0.68 15.88
N TYR A 78 22.79 0.62 15.24
CA TYR A 78 21.66 1.50 15.57
C TYR A 78 21.33 1.43 17.07
N GLN A 79 21.26 0.22 17.63
CA GLN A 79 20.98 0.01 19.06
C GLN A 79 22.01 0.72 19.94
N LYS A 80 23.31 0.49 19.68
CA LYS A 80 24.39 1.13 20.46
C LYS A 80 24.33 2.64 20.34
N THR A 81 24.23 3.14 19.11
CA THR A 81 24.22 4.58 18.81
C THR A 81 23.02 5.28 19.42
N ALA A 82 21.82 4.68 19.34
CA ALA A 82 20.61 5.22 19.93
C ALA A 82 20.70 5.25 21.46
N HIS A 83 21.14 4.16 22.10
CA HIS A 83 21.32 4.14 23.56
C HIS A 83 22.35 5.17 24.01
N GLU A 84 23.53 5.22 23.38
CA GLU A 84 24.57 6.19 23.72
C GLU A 84 24.06 7.63 23.55
N ARG A 85 23.45 7.96 22.40
CA ARG A 85 23.02 9.34 22.12
C ARG A 85 21.83 9.78 22.98
N CYS A 86 20.77 8.98 23.04
CA CYS A 86 19.55 9.33 23.76
C CYS A 86 19.80 9.36 25.27
N LEU A 87 20.40 8.31 25.83
CA LEU A 87 20.59 8.21 27.28
C LEU A 87 21.62 9.23 27.78
N SER A 88 22.70 9.50 27.03
CA SER A 88 23.67 10.51 27.48
C SER A 88 23.03 11.90 27.63
N CYS A 89 22.16 12.27 26.69
CA CYS A 89 21.39 13.51 26.79
C CYS A 89 20.41 13.46 27.97
N HIS A 90 19.60 12.40 28.07
CA HIS A 90 18.62 12.28 29.14
C HIS A 90 19.25 12.27 30.54
N ILE A 91 20.40 11.60 30.73
CA ILE A 91 21.14 11.58 32.00
C ILE A 91 21.63 12.99 32.35
N LYS A 92 22.20 13.71 31.38
CA LYS A 92 22.65 15.11 31.58
C LYS A 92 21.49 15.98 32.03
N ILE A 93 20.35 15.89 31.33
CA ILE A 93 19.14 16.64 31.66
C ILE A 93 18.62 16.30 33.07
N ASN A 94 18.55 15.01 33.43
CA ASN A 94 18.12 14.58 34.76
C ASN A 94 18.99 15.21 35.86
N LYS A 95 20.32 15.17 35.69
CA LYS A 95 21.27 15.79 36.64
C LYS A 95 21.09 17.32 36.76
N GLU A 96 20.86 18.01 35.64
CA GLU A 96 20.58 19.46 35.66
C GLU A 96 19.28 19.78 36.41
N MET A 97 18.25 18.93 36.26
CA MET A 97 16.96 19.12 36.91
C MET A 97 17.00 18.85 38.42
N GLU A 98 17.79 17.86 38.87
CA GLU A 98 18.04 17.61 40.30
C GLU A 98 18.61 18.84 41.02
N VAL A 99 19.46 19.61 40.32
CA VAL A 99 20.08 20.83 40.87
C VAL A 99 19.16 22.05 40.73
N SER A 100 18.55 22.25 39.57
CA SER A 100 17.83 23.49 39.25
C SER A 100 16.41 23.57 39.82
N LYS A 101 15.80 22.44 40.22
CA LYS A 101 14.43 22.36 40.79
C LYS A 101 13.38 23.17 40.00
N LYS A 102 13.49 23.24 38.67
CA LYS A 102 12.49 23.94 37.83
C LYS A 102 11.13 23.24 37.98
N GLU A 103 10.17 23.94 38.56
CA GLU A 103 8.81 23.44 38.72
C GLU A 103 8.13 23.25 37.35
N GLY A 104 7.40 22.14 37.20
CA GLY A 104 6.60 21.82 36.00
C GLY A 104 7.35 21.11 34.86
N GLU A 105 8.69 21.01 34.92
CA GLU A 105 9.46 20.28 33.92
C GLU A 105 9.52 18.77 34.26
N LYS A 106 9.24 17.91 33.28
CA LYS A 106 9.30 16.44 33.46
C LYS A 106 10.65 15.91 33.00
N ALA A 107 11.30 15.14 33.87
CA ALA A 107 12.56 14.48 33.56
C ALA A 107 12.39 13.48 32.41
N PRO A 108 13.32 13.43 31.45
CA PRO A 108 13.26 12.49 30.35
C PRO A 108 13.55 11.06 30.83
N PRO A 109 12.99 10.04 30.15
CA PRO A 109 13.05 8.66 30.62
C PRO A 109 14.46 8.08 30.52
N LEU A 110 14.85 7.31 31.56
CA LEU A 110 16.09 6.54 31.62
C LEU A 110 15.84 5.02 31.64
N GLU A 111 14.64 4.60 32.02
CA GLU A 111 14.26 3.20 32.18
C GLU A 111 13.85 2.55 30.85
N CYS A 112 14.23 1.28 30.68
CA CYS A 112 13.94 0.50 29.47
C CYS A 112 12.45 0.56 29.08
N GLY A 113 11.54 0.27 30.01
CA GLY A 113 10.10 0.19 29.74
C GLY A 113 9.42 1.52 29.42
N LYS A 114 10.06 2.65 29.77
CA LYS A 114 9.55 3.99 29.43
C LYS A 114 9.90 4.39 28.00
N CYS A 115 10.95 3.81 27.43
CA CYS A 115 11.32 3.98 26.02
C CYS A 115 10.75 2.87 25.13
N HIS A 116 10.78 1.63 25.61
CA HIS A 116 10.34 0.43 24.89
C HIS A 116 8.94 -0.02 25.32
N THR A 117 7.94 0.82 25.07
CA THR A 117 6.55 0.59 25.50
C THR A 117 5.87 -0.58 24.77
N GLY A 118 6.30 -0.89 23.55
CA GLY A 118 5.59 -1.84 22.67
C GLY A 118 4.32 -1.26 22.03
N GLU A 119 3.90 -0.07 22.47
CA GLU A 119 2.77 0.67 21.93
C GLU A 119 3.27 1.74 20.97
N TYR A 120 2.87 1.65 19.70
CA TYR A 120 3.28 2.60 18.67
C TYR A 120 2.07 3.21 17.99
N LYS A 121 2.19 4.49 17.64
CA LYS A 121 1.13 5.23 16.95
C LYS A 121 0.82 4.62 15.58
N THR A 122 -0.46 4.57 15.26
CA THR A 122 -0.95 4.24 13.91
C THR A 122 -0.77 5.44 12.98
N ILE A 123 -0.95 5.23 11.67
CA ILE A 123 -0.92 6.34 10.70
C ILE A 123 -2.04 7.35 11.01
N ALA A 124 -3.21 6.88 11.46
CA ALA A 124 -4.33 7.73 11.85
C ALA A 124 -3.98 8.63 13.05
N ASP A 125 -3.29 8.08 14.05
CA ASP A 125 -2.84 8.86 15.23
C ASP A 125 -1.84 9.97 14.85
N LEU A 126 -1.16 9.83 13.70
CA LEU A 126 -0.13 10.73 13.20
C LEU A 126 -0.64 11.70 12.12
N GLU A 127 -1.94 11.68 11.79
CA GLU A 127 -2.51 12.47 10.69
C GLU A 127 -2.32 13.98 10.90
N LYS A 128 -2.53 14.44 12.14
CA LYS A 128 -2.46 15.87 12.52
C LYS A 128 -1.09 16.28 13.08
N VAL A 129 -0.15 15.34 13.15
CA VAL A 129 1.17 15.60 13.71
C VAL A 129 2.04 16.29 12.64
N PRO A 130 2.69 17.43 12.97
CA PRO A 130 3.64 18.07 12.07
C PRO A 130 4.75 17.11 11.64
N ARG A 131 5.08 17.12 10.35
CA ARG A 131 6.14 16.29 9.80
C ARG A 131 7.48 17.03 9.94
N PRO A 132 8.59 16.32 10.15
CA PRO A 132 9.92 16.95 10.20
C PRO A 132 10.17 17.76 8.92
N ASP A 133 10.39 19.05 9.07
CA ASP A 133 10.69 19.96 7.97
C ASP A 133 12.19 20.06 7.75
N ARG A 134 12.62 19.73 6.54
CA ARG A 134 13.99 19.79 6.03
C ARG A 134 14.04 20.51 4.67
N GLY A 135 13.05 21.36 4.39
CA GLY A 135 12.89 22.00 3.09
C GLY A 135 12.44 21.04 1.99
N GLN A 136 11.81 19.92 2.32
CA GLN A 136 11.24 19.03 1.31
C GLN A 136 10.09 19.74 0.58
N PRO A 137 10.00 19.60 -0.76
CA PRO A 137 8.92 20.20 -1.52
C PRO A 137 7.59 19.49 -1.27
N ASN A 138 6.50 20.26 -1.13
CA ASN A 138 5.15 19.69 -0.98
C ASN A 138 4.70 18.90 -2.22
N ILE A 139 5.04 19.40 -3.41
CA ILE A 139 4.74 18.79 -4.71
C ILE A 139 6.04 18.58 -5.45
N ILE A 140 6.23 17.39 -6.02
CA ILE A 140 7.38 17.02 -6.83
C ILE A 140 6.90 16.62 -8.22
N PHE A 141 7.64 17.01 -9.26
CA PHE A 141 7.48 16.45 -10.59
C PHE A 141 8.57 15.40 -10.80
N ILE A 142 8.20 14.12 -10.66
CA ILE A 142 9.16 13.03 -10.83
C ILE A 142 9.47 12.93 -12.32
N THR A 143 10.74 13.12 -12.65
CA THR A 143 11.26 13.14 -14.01
C THR A 143 12.57 12.38 -14.09
N GLN A 144 12.91 11.93 -15.29
CA GLN A 144 14.10 11.15 -15.60
C GLN A 144 14.71 11.67 -16.90
N ASN A 145 16.04 11.75 -16.94
CA ASN A 145 16.74 12.14 -18.17
C ASN A 145 16.47 11.08 -19.24
N ASN A 146 16.16 11.52 -20.47
CA ASN A 146 15.81 10.66 -21.62
C ASN A 146 14.55 9.79 -21.40
N ALA A 147 13.63 10.21 -20.55
CA ALA A 147 12.33 9.55 -20.43
C ALA A 147 11.41 9.90 -21.61
N THR A 148 10.66 8.91 -22.08
CA THR A 148 9.62 9.05 -23.11
C THR A 148 8.24 9.38 -22.53
N ALA A 149 8.00 8.98 -21.29
CA ALA A 149 6.76 9.28 -20.59
C ALA A 149 6.77 10.71 -20.01
N LYS A 150 5.59 11.32 -19.90
CA LYS A 150 5.42 12.60 -19.20
C LYS A 150 5.89 12.50 -17.75
N GLU A 151 6.25 13.64 -17.17
CA GLU A 151 6.55 13.75 -15.74
C GLU A 151 5.36 13.27 -14.90
N VAL A 152 5.64 12.87 -13.65
CA VAL A 152 4.61 12.44 -12.70
C VAL A 152 4.41 13.54 -11.66
N TYR A 153 3.21 14.11 -11.61
CA TYR A 153 2.79 14.95 -10.49
C TYR A 153 2.72 14.10 -9.22
N PHE A 154 3.55 14.40 -8.23
CA PHE A 154 3.63 13.67 -6.97
C PHE A 154 3.36 14.61 -5.79
N ASP A 155 2.26 14.37 -5.07
CA ASP A 155 1.92 15.08 -3.84
C ASP A 155 2.71 14.49 -2.66
N HIS A 156 3.94 14.97 -2.47
CA HIS A 156 4.84 14.52 -1.42
C HIS A 156 4.24 14.78 -0.03
N SER A 157 3.62 15.94 0.17
CA SER A 157 3.00 16.33 1.45
C SER A 157 1.86 15.39 1.87
N PHE A 158 1.07 14.89 0.91
CA PHE A 158 0.06 13.88 1.17
C PHE A 158 0.68 12.55 1.57
N HIS A 159 1.69 12.09 0.81
CA HIS A 159 2.35 10.80 1.06
C HIS A 159 3.11 10.79 2.38
N GLU A 160 3.73 11.90 2.80
CA GLU A 160 4.37 12.03 4.12
C GLU A 160 3.39 11.66 5.25
N LYS A 161 2.11 12.02 5.11
CA LYS A 161 1.07 11.72 6.10
C LYS A 161 0.56 10.27 6.06
N GLN A 162 0.82 9.54 4.98
CA GLN A 162 0.40 8.15 4.83
C GLN A 162 1.43 7.13 5.37
N HIS A 163 2.56 7.60 5.90
CA HIS A 163 3.64 6.75 6.39
C HIS A 163 4.10 7.16 7.78
N LYS A 164 4.72 6.22 8.51
CA LYS A 164 5.30 6.52 9.84
C LYS A 164 6.71 7.10 9.74
N THR A 165 7.41 6.83 8.64
CA THR A 165 8.79 7.29 8.46
C THR A 165 9.04 7.66 7.00
N CYS A 166 10.00 8.53 6.75
CA CYS A 166 10.47 8.82 5.39
C CYS A 166 11.18 7.60 4.76
N ARG A 167 11.65 6.65 5.59
CA ARG A 167 12.41 5.46 5.17
C ARG A 167 11.57 4.43 4.40
N GLU A 168 10.25 4.53 4.48
CA GLU A 168 9.33 3.69 3.70
C GLU A 168 9.59 3.85 2.20
N CYS A 169 9.85 5.08 1.73
CA CYS A 169 10.21 5.36 0.34
C CYS A 169 11.71 5.60 0.18
N HIS A 170 12.27 6.51 0.97
CA HIS A 170 13.70 6.85 0.95
C HIS A 170 14.48 5.77 1.69
N HIS A 171 14.72 4.64 1.04
CA HIS A 171 15.19 3.44 1.72
C HIS A 171 16.70 3.39 2.01
N GLU A 172 17.46 4.35 1.46
CA GLU A 172 18.91 4.43 1.54
C GLU A 172 19.39 5.79 2.08
N ARG A 173 18.84 6.89 1.54
CA ARG A 173 19.10 8.28 1.95
C ARG A 173 17.87 9.14 1.62
N LEU A 174 17.73 10.29 2.28
CA LEU A 174 16.76 11.33 1.89
C LEU A 174 17.25 12.12 0.65
N LYS A 175 17.43 11.41 -0.46
CA LYS A 175 17.87 11.92 -1.76
C LYS A 175 16.86 11.55 -2.86
N ALA A 176 16.93 12.23 -4.01
CA ALA A 176 16.00 11.97 -5.10
C ALA A 176 16.25 10.60 -5.74
N CYS A 177 15.18 9.88 -6.10
CA CYS A 177 15.30 8.52 -6.65
C CYS A 177 16.20 8.44 -7.90
N LYS A 178 16.15 9.48 -8.76
CA LYS A 178 16.93 9.58 -10.01
C LYS A 178 18.45 9.64 -9.80
N GLU A 179 18.90 9.93 -8.59
CA GLU A 179 20.33 9.92 -8.26
C GLU A 179 20.89 8.50 -8.42
N CYS A 180 20.14 7.48 -7.99
CA CYS A 180 20.52 6.07 -8.06
C CYS A 180 19.78 5.30 -9.18
N HIS A 181 18.51 5.63 -9.45
CA HIS A 181 17.63 4.93 -10.37
C HIS A 181 17.40 5.74 -11.64
N SER A 182 18.32 5.65 -12.60
CA SER A 182 18.16 6.23 -13.95
C SER A 182 17.33 5.34 -14.87
N VAL A 183 17.00 5.82 -16.07
CA VAL A 183 16.30 5.03 -17.11
C VAL A 183 17.03 3.72 -17.45
N LEU A 184 18.36 3.75 -17.53
CA LEU A 184 19.18 2.56 -17.80
C LEU A 184 19.62 1.81 -16.53
N GLY A 185 19.38 2.40 -15.35
CA GLY A 185 19.99 1.98 -14.10
C GLY A 185 21.42 2.50 -13.94
N LYS A 186 21.88 2.56 -12.69
CA LYS A 186 23.26 2.91 -12.34
C LYS A 186 23.79 1.97 -11.27
N LYS A 187 25.12 1.93 -11.09
CA LYS A 187 25.77 1.15 -10.04
C LYS A 187 25.28 1.54 -8.64
N GLU A 188 25.05 2.83 -8.39
CA GLU A 188 24.57 3.36 -7.11
C GLU A 188 23.21 2.78 -6.71
N GLY A 189 22.33 2.53 -7.68
CA GLY A 189 21.03 1.88 -7.50
C GLY A 189 21.05 0.37 -7.69
N ASN A 190 22.23 -0.27 -7.67
CA ASN A 190 22.41 -1.70 -7.97
C ASN A 190 21.76 -2.11 -9.30
N TRP A 191 21.87 -1.24 -10.31
CA TRP A 191 21.30 -1.40 -11.66
C TRP A 191 19.78 -1.52 -11.71
N ILE A 192 19.08 -1.24 -10.61
CA ILE A 192 17.63 -1.09 -10.62
C ILE A 192 17.31 0.22 -11.33
N ASN A 193 16.67 0.11 -12.49
CA ASN A 193 16.30 1.28 -13.28
C ASN A 193 15.05 1.98 -12.74
N ALA A 194 14.79 3.19 -13.23
CA ALA A 194 13.67 4.02 -12.82
C ALA A 194 12.30 3.32 -12.97
N ALA A 195 12.11 2.57 -14.05
CA ALA A 195 10.85 1.85 -14.28
C ALA A 195 10.64 0.75 -13.22
N GLN A 196 11.69 0.00 -12.87
CA GLN A 196 11.62 -1.01 -11.82
C GLN A 196 11.43 -0.38 -10.42
N ALA A 197 12.13 0.72 -10.13
CA ALA A 197 12.01 1.42 -8.85
C ALA A 197 10.58 1.94 -8.61
N MET A 198 9.91 2.43 -9.65
CA MET A 198 8.57 3.04 -9.53
C MET A 198 7.41 2.07 -9.79
N HIS A 199 7.62 0.99 -10.55
CA HIS A 199 6.53 0.13 -11.02
C HIS A 199 6.61 -1.34 -10.59
N ASN A 200 7.58 -1.74 -9.77
CA ASN A 200 7.65 -3.13 -9.31
C ASN A 200 6.54 -3.46 -8.30
N VAL A 201 5.48 -4.14 -8.77
CA VAL A 201 4.31 -4.53 -7.96
C VAL A 201 4.63 -5.36 -6.71
N PHE A 202 5.82 -5.95 -6.62
CA PHE A 202 6.28 -6.72 -5.47
C PHE A 202 7.11 -5.90 -4.47
N SER A 203 7.31 -4.61 -4.72
CA SER A 203 8.07 -3.72 -3.84
C SER A 203 7.17 -2.63 -3.26
N GLU A 204 7.04 -2.61 -1.93
CA GLU A 204 6.33 -1.56 -1.19
C GLU A 204 6.99 -0.17 -1.32
N ARG A 205 8.20 -0.10 -1.86
CA ARG A 205 8.93 1.16 -2.15
C ARG A 205 8.57 1.78 -3.49
N SER A 206 7.88 1.01 -4.34
CA SER A 206 7.42 1.47 -5.65
C SER A 206 5.99 1.97 -5.56
N CYS A 207 5.62 2.89 -6.46
CA CYS A 207 4.26 3.42 -6.53
C CYS A 207 3.25 2.28 -6.75
N LEU A 208 3.48 1.41 -7.74
CA LEU A 208 2.55 0.33 -8.04
C LEU A 208 2.50 -0.73 -6.94
N GLY A 209 3.64 -1.09 -6.34
CA GLY A 209 3.66 -2.12 -5.31
C GLY A 209 3.04 -1.65 -4.00
N CYS A 210 3.28 -0.41 -3.57
CA CYS A 210 2.62 0.17 -2.40
C CYS A 210 1.11 0.25 -2.60
N HIS A 211 0.65 0.80 -3.74
CA HIS A 211 -0.77 0.91 -4.05
C HIS A 211 -1.44 -0.46 -4.18
N TYR A 212 -0.76 -1.43 -4.80
CA TYR A 212 -1.26 -2.80 -4.90
C TYR A 212 -1.39 -3.47 -3.52
N ASN A 213 -0.40 -3.26 -2.65
CA ASN A 213 -0.45 -3.74 -1.27
C ASN A 213 -1.62 -3.11 -0.49
N TYR A 214 -1.88 -1.82 -0.71
CA TYR A 214 -3.02 -1.15 -0.10
C TYR A 214 -4.36 -1.77 -0.54
N VAL A 215 -4.62 -1.87 -1.85
CA VAL A 215 -5.92 -2.34 -2.34
C VAL A 215 -6.18 -3.83 -2.08
N LYS A 216 -5.13 -4.66 -1.95
CA LYS A 216 -5.28 -6.08 -1.64
C LYS A 216 -5.51 -6.36 -0.15
N THR A 217 -5.11 -5.44 0.74
CA THR A 217 -5.20 -5.61 2.20
C THR A 217 -6.43 -4.95 2.81
N LYS A 218 -6.97 -3.92 2.17
CA LYS A 218 -8.23 -3.27 2.59
C LYS A 218 -9.41 -4.10 2.09
N LYS A 219 -10.18 -4.67 3.01
CA LYS A 219 -11.36 -5.50 2.68
C LYS A 219 -12.36 -4.77 1.79
N GLU A 220 -12.50 -3.46 1.96
CA GLU A 220 -13.37 -2.60 1.16
C GLU A 220 -12.96 -2.50 -0.31
N CYS A 221 -11.69 -2.80 -0.63
CA CYS A 221 -11.11 -2.80 -1.98
C CYS A 221 -10.90 -4.22 -2.51
N ALA A 222 -10.57 -5.15 -1.61
CA ALA A 222 -10.13 -6.49 -1.93
C ALA A 222 -11.18 -7.29 -2.70
N GLY A 223 -12.48 -7.00 -2.50
CA GLY A 223 -13.60 -7.65 -3.20
C GLY A 223 -13.52 -7.59 -4.73
N CYS A 224 -13.04 -6.49 -5.30
CA CYS A 224 -12.76 -6.41 -6.74
C CYS A 224 -11.28 -6.70 -7.04
N HIS A 225 -10.37 -6.12 -6.26
CA HIS A 225 -8.94 -6.15 -6.57
C HIS A 225 -8.29 -7.53 -6.43
N PHE A 226 -8.92 -8.51 -5.77
CA PHE A 226 -8.40 -9.88 -5.76
C PHE A 226 -8.54 -10.61 -7.10
N MET A 227 -9.52 -10.22 -7.93
CA MET A 227 -9.77 -10.80 -9.26
C MET A 227 -8.99 -10.07 -10.35
N ILE A 228 -8.59 -8.83 -10.09
CA ILE A 228 -7.87 -7.99 -11.04
C ILE A 228 -6.38 -8.31 -10.96
N LYS A 229 -5.82 -8.81 -12.06
CA LYS A 229 -4.38 -9.04 -12.14
C LYS A 229 -3.61 -7.72 -11.99
N PRO A 230 -2.50 -7.71 -11.23
CA PRO A 230 -1.68 -6.51 -11.12
C PRO A 230 -1.13 -6.11 -12.48
N ILE A 231 -0.97 -4.80 -12.68
CA ILE A 231 -0.37 -4.25 -13.89
C ILE A 231 1.08 -4.71 -13.95
N ASN A 232 1.42 -5.52 -14.95
CA ASN A 232 2.79 -5.89 -15.23
C ASN A 232 3.32 -4.98 -16.35
N THR A 233 4.13 -4.00 -15.97
CA THR A 233 4.76 -3.06 -16.90
C THR A 233 5.83 -3.71 -17.79
N ARG A 234 6.28 -4.93 -17.49
CA ARG A 234 7.26 -5.68 -18.30
C ARG A 234 6.63 -6.52 -19.42
N SER A 235 5.36 -6.90 -19.30
CA SER A 235 4.71 -7.86 -20.22
C SER A 235 3.82 -7.22 -21.30
N LEU A 236 4.10 -5.96 -21.69
CA LEU A 236 3.63 -5.33 -22.94
C LEU A 236 2.10 -5.34 -23.21
N ASN A 237 1.32 -4.57 -22.43
CA ASN A 237 0.20 -3.71 -22.89
C ASN A 237 -0.64 -3.23 -21.69
N PRO A 238 -0.11 -2.33 -20.83
CA PRO A 238 -1.02 -1.54 -20.01
C PRO A 238 -1.95 -0.76 -20.96
N LYS A 239 -3.27 -0.82 -20.75
CA LYS A 239 -4.18 0.06 -21.50
C LYS A 239 -3.70 1.51 -21.32
N GLU A 240 -3.55 2.27 -22.40
CA GLU A 240 -2.98 3.65 -22.38
C GLU A 240 -3.60 4.52 -21.27
N ASN A 241 -4.90 4.33 -21.02
CA ASN A 241 -5.67 5.04 -19.99
C ASN A 241 -5.16 4.87 -18.54
N THR A 242 -4.30 3.89 -18.27
CA THR A 242 -3.79 3.60 -16.92
C THR A 242 -2.47 4.33 -16.65
N CYS A 243 -1.60 4.45 -17.64
CA CYS A 243 -0.33 5.17 -17.51
C CYS A 243 -0.56 6.68 -17.29
N GLU A 244 -1.55 7.25 -17.99
CA GLU A 244 -1.96 8.66 -17.87
C GLU A 244 -2.55 9.04 -16.50
N LYS A 245 -2.80 8.06 -15.63
CA LYS A 245 -3.19 8.35 -14.24
C LYS A 245 -2.03 8.96 -13.46
N CYS A 246 -0.80 8.51 -13.72
CA CYS A 246 0.39 9.05 -13.07
C CYS A 246 1.16 10.01 -13.98
N HIS A 247 1.31 9.67 -15.27
CA HIS A 247 2.07 10.45 -16.25
C HIS A 247 1.25 11.63 -16.79
N THR A 248 0.86 12.55 -15.91
CA THR A 248 0.06 13.76 -16.25
C THR A 248 0.90 14.98 -16.60
N GLY A 249 2.23 14.86 -16.56
CA GLY A 249 3.15 15.99 -16.63
C GLY A 249 3.05 16.82 -15.36
N LYS A 250 3.00 18.15 -15.51
CA LYS A 250 2.86 19.08 -14.39
C LYS A 250 1.41 19.33 -13.98
N THR A 251 0.46 18.71 -14.66
CA THR A 251 -0.96 18.92 -14.41
C THR A 251 -1.37 18.15 -13.16
N LYS A 252 -1.93 18.87 -12.17
CA LYS A 252 -2.56 18.26 -11.01
C LYS A 252 -3.76 17.42 -11.50
N PRO A 253 -3.78 16.11 -11.23
CA PRO A 253 -4.91 15.26 -11.57
C PRO A 253 -6.17 15.71 -10.83
N ASN A 254 -7.31 15.74 -11.53
CA ASN A 254 -8.58 16.02 -10.89
C ASN A 254 -9.01 14.78 -10.09
N VAL A 255 -9.32 14.99 -8.81
CA VAL A 255 -9.80 13.94 -7.89
C VAL A 255 -11.25 14.26 -7.58
N THR A 256 -12.15 13.39 -8.04
CA THR A 256 -13.60 13.57 -7.89
C THR A 256 -14.23 12.29 -7.39
N SER A 257 -15.16 12.42 -6.45
CA SER A 257 -15.99 11.30 -6.03
C SER A 257 -16.91 10.87 -7.17
N ILE A 258 -17.16 9.56 -7.26
CA ILE A 258 -18.10 8.99 -8.22
C ILE A 258 -19.51 9.15 -7.66
N ALA A 259 -20.45 9.66 -8.46
CA ALA A 259 -21.85 9.75 -8.06
C ALA A 259 -22.49 8.36 -7.99
N LYS A 260 -23.49 8.20 -7.12
CA LYS A 260 -24.28 6.95 -7.05
C LYS A 260 -24.98 6.72 -8.40
N LEU A 261 -25.11 5.44 -8.77
CA LEU A 261 -25.85 5.06 -9.97
C LEU A 261 -27.33 5.38 -9.83
N ASN A 262 -27.91 5.93 -10.90
CA ASN A 262 -29.35 6.11 -11.01
C ASN A 262 -29.99 4.79 -11.47
N PRO A 263 -31.09 4.31 -10.85
CA PRO A 263 -31.80 3.09 -11.26
C PRO A 263 -32.23 3.06 -12.73
N ASN A 264 -32.33 4.21 -13.40
CA ASN A 264 -32.69 4.28 -14.81
C ASN A 264 -31.52 3.92 -15.77
N GLN A 265 -30.29 3.85 -15.26
CA GLN A 265 -29.08 3.59 -16.07
C GLN A 265 -28.78 2.10 -16.23
N VAL A 266 -29.11 1.28 -15.22
CA VAL A 266 -28.89 -0.17 -15.19
C VAL A 266 -30.03 -0.85 -14.43
N LYS A 267 -30.27 -2.15 -14.66
CA LYS A 267 -31.33 -2.88 -13.95
C LYS A 267 -31.06 -2.88 -12.44
N ASP A 268 -32.09 -2.55 -11.65
CA ASP A 268 -32.04 -2.55 -10.18
C ASP A 268 -31.84 -3.96 -9.61
N ILE A 269 -32.61 -4.92 -10.11
CA ILE A 269 -32.49 -6.35 -9.80
C ILE A 269 -32.13 -7.11 -11.07
N VAL A 270 -31.09 -7.96 -10.97
CA VAL A 270 -30.68 -8.88 -12.03
C VAL A 270 -31.01 -10.30 -11.61
N LYS A 271 -31.92 -10.94 -12.35
CA LYS A 271 -32.27 -12.35 -12.17
C LYS A 271 -31.29 -13.25 -12.93
N ILE A 272 -30.68 -14.20 -12.24
CA ILE A 272 -29.78 -15.21 -12.83
C ILE A 272 -30.47 -16.58 -12.72
N ASP A 273 -31.01 -17.06 -13.84
CA ASP A 273 -31.81 -18.31 -13.91
C ASP A 273 -31.28 -19.35 -14.91
N ILE A 274 -30.25 -19.02 -15.70
CA ILE A 274 -29.73 -19.89 -16.76
C ILE A 274 -29.19 -21.24 -16.27
N LEU A 275 -28.82 -21.34 -14.98
CA LEU A 275 -28.35 -22.57 -14.35
C LEU A 275 -29.37 -23.17 -13.37
N SER A 276 -30.58 -22.62 -13.28
CA SER A 276 -31.58 -23.06 -12.30
C SER A 276 -32.05 -24.49 -12.57
N LYS A 277 -31.69 -25.39 -11.66
CA LYS A 277 -32.10 -26.80 -11.63
C LYS A 277 -32.42 -27.21 -10.20
N GLU A 278 -31.38 -27.53 -9.43
CA GLU A 278 -31.45 -27.93 -8.01
C GLU A 278 -31.80 -26.76 -7.09
N TYR A 279 -31.53 -25.53 -7.52
CA TYR A 279 -31.82 -24.30 -6.80
C TYR A 279 -32.64 -23.35 -7.67
N LYS A 280 -33.42 -22.49 -7.00
CA LYS A 280 -34.18 -21.40 -7.62
C LYS A 280 -33.24 -20.33 -8.20
N PRO A 281 -33.71 -19.47 -9.11
CA PRO A 281 -32.94 -18.34 -9.60
C PRO A 281 -32.42 -17.43 -8.48
N VAL A 282 -31.25 -16.83 -8.70
CA VAL A 282 -30.70 -15.78 -7.83
C VAL A 282 -31.30 -14.44 -8.24
N GLU A 283 -31.79 -13.67 -7.26
CA GLU A 283 -32.20 -12.27 -7.45
C GLU A 283 -31.11 -11.36 -6.88
N MET A 284 -30.24 -10.86 -7.75
CA MET A 284 -29.12 -10.01 -7.35
C MET A 284 -29.55 -8.54 -7.27
N LEU A 285 -29.42 -7.92 -6.09
CA LEU A 285 -29.68 -6.50 -5.84
C LEU A 285 -28.57 -5.62 -6.44
N HIS A 286 -28.57 -5.49 -7.76
CA HIS A 286 -27.48 -4.97 -8.57
C HIS A 286 -27.12 -3.51 -8.26
N VAL A 287 -28.09 -2.58 -8.31
CA VAL A 287 -27.82 -1.15 -8.04
C VAL A 287 -27.42 -0.92 -6.59
N LYS A 288 -28.07 -1.59 -5.64
CA LYS A 288 -27.73 -1.51 -4.21
C LYS A 288 -26.29 -1.93 -3.95
N MET A 289 -25.86 -3.05 -4.53
CA MET A 289 -24.49 -3.54 -4.42
C MET A 289 -23.48 -2.54 -4.98
N ILE A 290 -23.70 -2.03 -6.19
CA ILE A 290 -22.77 -1.08 -6.81
C ILE A 290 -22.68 0.22 -6.01
N ASN A 291 -23.80 0.75 -5.52
CA ASN A 291 -23.79 1.97 -4.72
C ASN A 291 -23.00 1.82 -3.41
N ALA A 292 -23.08 0.66 -2.74
CA ALA A 292 -22.25 0.37 -1.58
C ALA A 292 -20.75 0.31 -1.94
N LEU A 293 -20.40 -0.25 -3.10
CA LEU A 293 -19.01 -0.27 -3.59
C LEU A 293 -18.50 1.13 -3.95
N ILE A 294 -19.34 1.98 -4.56
CA ILE A 294 -19.02 3.37 -4.87
C ILE A 294 -18.78 4.17 -3.59
N GLU A 295 -19.64 4.01 -2.58
CA GLU A 295 -19.48 4.67 -1.28
C GLU A 295 -18.13 4.29 -0.65
N ASN A 296 -17.82 3.00 -0.58
CA ASN A 296 -16.53 2.51 -0.06
C ASN A 296 -15.34 3.05 -0.85
N SER A 297 -15.42 3.05 -2.18
CA SER A 297 -14.39 3.61 -3.06
C SER A 297 -14.18 5.10 -2.79
N ASN A 298 -15.25 5.87 -2.59
CA ASN A 298 -15.17 7.31 -2.36
C ASN A 298 -14.52 7.71 -1.02
N LEU A 299 -14.41 6.79 -0.06
CA LEU A 299 -13.69 7.03 1.20
C LEU A 299 -12.16 7.05 1.02
N SER A 300 -11.65 6.55 -0.10
CA SER A 300 -10.20 6.48 -0.36
C SER A 300 -9.75 7.52 -1.39
N LYS A 301 -8.76 8.32 -1.00
CA LYS A 301 -8.07 9.24 -1.94
C LYS A 301 -7.36 8.49 -3.07
N LEU A 302 -6.84 7.28 -2.79
CA LEU A 302 -6.24 6.44 -3.82
C LEU A 302 -7.31 6.01 -4.83
N ALA A 303 -8.44 5.50 -4.35
CA ALA A 303 -9.50 5.02 -5.23
C ALA A 303 -10.12 6.17 -6.05
N THR A 304 -10.45 7.31 -5.44
CA THR A 304 -10.99 8.49 -6.16
C THR A 304 -10.02 9.10 -7.17
N TYR A 305 -8.72 8.85 -7.03
CA TYR A 305 -7.72 9.26 -8.01
C TYR A 305 -7.71 8.33 -9.24
N PHE A 306 -7.80 7.01 -9.02
CA PHE A 306 -7.70 6.01 -10.09
C PHE A 306 -9.05 5.72 -10.76
N HIS A 307 -10.13 5.62 -9.97
CA HIS A 307 -11.51 5.42 -10.41
C HIS A 307 -12.15 6.78 -10.76
N ARG A 308 -12.00 7.21 -12.02
CA ARG A 308 -12.50 8.53 -12.47
C ARG A 308 -13.99 8.53 -12.82
N ASP A 309 -14.59 7.37 -12.99
CA ASP A 309 -15.99 7.18 -13.37
C ASP A 309 -16.52 5.85 -12.80
N GLU A 310 -17.85 5.73 -12.77
CA GLU A 310 -18.57 4.54 -12.34
C GLU A 310 -18.27 3.31 -13.20
N LYS A 311 -17.92 3.52 -14.48
CA LYS A 311 -17.57 2.45 -15.43
C LYS A 311 -16.36 1.67 -14.94
N THR A 312 -15.40 2.34 -14.28
CA THR A 312 -14.24 1.69 -13.67
C THR A 312 -14.66 0.70 -12.57
N ILE A 313 -15.70 1.01 -11.80
CA ILE A 313 -16.26 0.11 -10.79
C ILE A 313 -16.98 -1.07 -11.46
N CYS A 314 -17.76 -0.82 -12.52
CA CYS A 314 -18.44 -1.87 -13.28
C CYS A 314 -17.45 -2.94 -13.80
N LEU A 315 -16.24 -2.53 -14.21
CA LEU A 315 -15.18 -3.41 -14.68
C LEU A 315 -14.65 -4.39 -13.63
N GLY A 316 -14.94 -4.16 -12.34
CA GLY A 316 -14.60 -5.11 -11.27
C GLY A 316 -15.33 -6.45 -11.41
N CYS A 317 -16.55 -6.44 -11.96
CA CYS A 317 -17.32 -7.66 -12.25
C CYS A 317 -17.40 -7.91 -13.77
N HIS A 318 -17.63 -6.87 -14.56
CA HIS A 318 -17.69 -6.94 -16.02
C HIS A 318 -16.28 -6.82 -16.62
N HIS A 319 -15.43 -7.81 -16.35
CA HIS A 319 -14.04 -7.81 -16.78
C HIS A 319 -13.87 -8.26 -18.24
N ASN A 320 -12.72 -7.93 -18.84
CA ASN A 320 -12.35 -8.28 -20.23
C ASN A 320 -13.35 -7.80 -21.31
N VAL A 321 -14.13 -6.77 -21.02
CA VAL A 321 -15.11 -6.18 -21.93
C VAL A 321 -14.48 -5.15 -22.86
N GLN A 322 -15.07 -4.98 -24.05
CA GLN A 322 -14.62 -3.96 -24.99
C GLN A 322 -15.09 -2.57 -24.54
N LYS A 323 -14.27 -1.54 -24.80
CA LYS A 323 -14.58 -0.16 -24.39
C LYS A 323 -15.93 0.33 -24.92
N THR A 324 -16.26 -0.01 -26.16
CA THR A 324 -17.53 0.34 -26.82
C THR A 324 -18.76 -0.25 -26.14
N GLU A 325 -18.64 -1.40 -25.49
CA GLU A 325 -19.72 -2.05 -24.74
C GLU A 325 -19.94 -1.35 -23.39
N ILE A 326 -18.85 -0.98 -22.72
CA ILE A 326 -18.88 -0.17 -21.48
C ILE A 326 -19.53 1.18 -21.77
N ASP A 327 -19.15 1.85 -22.86
CA ASP A 327 -19.64 3.18 -23.19
C ASP A 327 -21.14 3.23 -23.49
N ARG A 328 -21.73 2.09 -23.86
CA ARG A 328 -23.17 1.94 -24.09
C ARG A 328 -23.93 1.42 -22.88
N ASN A 329 -23.27 1.25 -21.72
CA ASN A 329 -23.83 0.58 -20.53
C ASN A 329 -24.42 -0.82 -20.85
N ARG A 330 -23.82 -1.52 -21.80
CA ARG A 330 -24.25 -2.86 -22.26
C ARG A 330 -23.14 -3.86 -22.03
N ALA A 331 -22.84 -4.13 -20.76
CA ALA A 331 -21.88 -5.18 -20.45
C ALA A 331 -22.37 -6.55 -20.95
N PRO A 332 -21.51 -7.37 -21.57
CA PRO A 332 -21.87 -8.70 -22.02
C PRO A 332 -22.26 -9.60 -20.83
N LEU A 333 -23.11 -10.58 -21.11
CA LEU A 333 -23.47 -11.61 -20.15
C LEU A 333 -22.26 -12.51 -19.88
N CYS A 334 -22.12 -13.01 -18.65
CA CYS A 334 -21.04 -13.93 -18.29
C CYS A 334 -20.96 -15.14 -19.24
N LYS A 335 -22.12 -15.66 -19.65
CA LYS A 335 -22.25 -16.81 -20.55
C LYS A 335 -21.66 -16.60 -21.95
N SER A 336 -21.43 -15.35 -22.36
CA SER A 336 -20.82 -15.03 -23.64
C SER A 336 -19.37 -15.48 -23.72
N CYS A 337 -18.69 -15.58 -22.57
CA CYS A 337 -17.29 -16.04 -22.47
C CYS A 337 -17.14 -17.29 -21.58
N HIS A 338 -17.98 -17.43 -20.56
CA HIS A 338 -17.99 -18.56 -19.64
C HIS A 338 -19.06 -19.57 -20.03
N LEU A 339 -18.67 -20.65 -20.70
CA LEU A 339 -19.59 -21.69 -21.15
C LEU A 339 -20.13 -22.52 -19.97
N ILE A 340 -21.35 -23.03 -20.12
CA ILE A 340 -21.97 -23.94 -19.13
C ILE A 340 -21.15 -25.23 -19.02
N SER A 341 -20.73 -25.76 -20.17
CA SER A 341 -19.80 -26.88 -20.29
C SER A 341 -18.64 -26.46 -21.18
N SER A 342 -17.45 -26.95 -20.84
CA SER A 342 -16.24 -26.75 -21.64
C SER A 342 -15.30 -27.91 -21.39
N GLU A 343 -14.68 -28.39 -22.46
CA GLU A 343 -13.67 -29.45 -22.45
C GLU A 343 -12.27 -28.90 -22.15
N ASN A 344 -12.05 -27.58 -22.31
CA ASN A 344 -10.78 -26.95 -22.01
C ASN A 344 -10.58 -26.84 -20.48
N PRO A 345 -9.58 -27.53 -19.89
CA PRO A 345 -9.35 -27.50 -18.44
C PRO A 345 -9.00 -26.11 -17.89
N SER A 346 -8.48 -25.22 -18.74
CA SER A 346 -8.09 -23.85 -18.37
C SER A 346 -9.28 -22.87 -18.40
N SER A 347 -10.43 -23.29 -18.91
CA SER A 347 -11.61 -22.42 -19.00
C SER A 347 -12.44 -22.44 -17.72
N THR A 348 -12.74 -21.26 -17.18
CA THR A 348 -13.65 -21.14 -16.05
C THR A 348 -15.09 -21.34 -16.52
N LYS A 349 -15.72 -22.44 -16.08
CA LYS A 349 -17.13 -22.74 -16.38
C LYS A 349 -18.08 -21.71 -15.76
N LEU A 350 -19.27 -21.53 -16.34
CA LEU A 350 -20.23 -20.50 -15.91
C LEU A 350 -20.59 -20.57 -14.42
N ILE A 351 -20.85 -21.76 -13.88
CA ILE A 351 -21.15 -21.93 -12.45
C ILE A 351 -19.96 -21.51 -11.56
N SER A 352 -18.75 -21.87 -11.96
CA SER A 352 -17.53 -21.48 -11.25
C SER A 352 -17.28 -19.97 -11.35
N ALA A 353 -17.57 -19.35 -12.49
CA ALA A 353 -17.44 -17.91 -12.66
C ALA A 353 -18.38 -17.15 -11.68
N TYR A 354 -19.64 -17.57 -11.56
CA TYR A 354 -20.55 -16.99 -10.57
C TYR A 354 -20.08 -17.22 -9.14
N HIS A 355 -19.74 -18.45 -8.74
CA HIS A 355 -19.31 -18.72 -7.37
C HIS A 355 -17.99 -18.02 -7.01
N LEU A 356 -17.00 -18.00 -7.91
CA LEU A 356 -15.73 -17.31 -7.69
C LEU A 356 -15.94 -15.81 -7.55
N SER A 357 -16.79 -15.20 -8.40
CA SER A 357 -17.07 -13.77 -8.33
C SER A 357 -17.84 -13.41 -7.05
N CYS A 358 -18.98 -14.07 -6.78
CA CYS A 358 -19.85 -13.72 -5.66
C CYS A 358 -19.22 -14.09 -4.31
N LEU A 359 -18.87 -15.37 -4.12
CA LEU A 359 -18.32 -15.84 -2.84
C LEU A 359 -16.91 -15.30 -2.63
N GLY A 360 -16.11 -15.17 -3.68
CA GLY A 360 -14.78 -14.59 -3.56
C GLY A 360 -14.84 -13.12 -3.11
N CYS A 361 -15.75 -12.33 -3.68
CA CYS A 361 -15.97 -10.95 -3.22
C CYS A 361 -16.42 -10.92 -1.75
N HIS A 362 -17.45 -11.69 -1.39
CA HIS A 362 -17.96 -11.71 -0.01
C HIS A 362 -16.89 -12.16 1.00
N ASN A 363 -16.09 -13.18 0.67
CA ASN A 363 -15.00 -13.65 1.51
C ASN A 363 -13.89 -12.60 1.65
N LYS A 364 -13.51 -11.92 0.56
CA LYS A 364 -12.45 -10.89 0.59
C LYS A 364 -12.88 -9.60 1.26
N MET A 365 -14.17 -9.29 1.23
CA MET A 365 -14.77 -8.17 1.95
C MET A 365 -15.15 -8.52 3.39
N GLU A 366 -14.99 -9.78 3.79
CA GLU A 366 -15.36 -10.28 5.13
C GLU A 366 -16.84 -10.01 5.47
N LEU A 367 -17.74 -10.34 4.55
CA LEU A 367 -19.18 -10.16 4.75
C LEU A 367 -19.79 -11.34 5.52
N ASP A 368 -20.65 -11.03 6.48
CA ASP A 368 -21.34 -12.05 7.31
C ASP A 368 -22.50 -12.77 6.58
N LYS A 369 -22.87 -12.30 5.38
CA LYS A 369 -24.01 -12.80 4.59
C LYS A 369 -23.61 -13.06 3.14
N GLY A 370 -24.35 -13.96 2.49
CA GLY A 370 -24.15 -14.34 1.10
C GLY A 370 -23.00 -15.33 0.91
N ILE A 371 -22.62 -16.07 1.95
CA ILE A 371 -21.55 -17.06 1.93
C ILE A 371 -22.08 -18.50 2.03
N ARG A 372 -23.37 -18.67 2.37
CA ARG A 372 -24.07 -19.97 2.40
C ARG A 372 -25.00 -20.13 1.20
N CYS A 373 -25.24 -21.37 0.77
CA CYS A 373 -26.01 -21.68 -0.46
C CYS A 373 -27.38 -20.98 -0.51
N GLU A 374 -28.17 -21.08 0.57
CA GLU A 374 -29.54 -20.57 0.61
C GLU A 374 -29.66 -19.06 0.76
N GLU A 375 -28.54 -18.36 1.04
CA GLU A 375 -28.51 -16.90 1.14
C GLU A 375 -28.52 -16.24 -0.24
N CYS A 376 -28.11 -16.98 -1.28
CA CYS A 376 -28.13 -16.52 -2.66
C CYS A 376 -29.26 -17.17 -3.47
N HIS A 377 -29.48 -18.47 -3.28
CA HIS A 377 -30.49 -19.24 -4.03
C HIS A 377 -31.14 -20.32 -3.15
N LYS A 378 -32.47 -20.29 -3.02
CA LYS A 378 -33.23 -21.29 -2.25
C LYS A 378 -33.28 -22.62 -2.98
N GLU A 379 -33.36 -23.73 -2.24
CA GLU A 379 -33.54 -25.04 -2.86
C GLU A 379 -34.80 -25.09 -3.74
N SER A 380 -34.69 -25.84 -4.85
CA SER A 380 -35.81 -26.10 -5.75
C SER A 380 -36.56 -27.34 -5.28
N PRO A 381 -37.91 -27.31 -5.25
CA PRO A 381 -38.71 -28.51 -4.95
C PRO A 381 -38.59 -29.61 -6.01
N LYS A 382 -37.97 -29.33 -7.17
CA LYS A 382 -37.72 -30.28 -8.27
C LYS A 382 -36.34 -30.94 -8.22
N LYS A 383 -35.67 -30.96 -7.06
CA LYS A 383 -34.40 -31.67 -6.88
C LYS A 383 -34.61 -33.16 -7.20
N PRO A 384 -33.87 -33.77 -8.16
CA PRO A 384 -33.91 -35.21 -8.34
C PRO A 384 -33.53 -35.87 -7.02
N LYS A 385 -34.38 -36.77 -6.49
CA LYS A 385 -34.17 -37.45 -5.21
C LYS A 385 -33.02 -38.47 -5.22
N GLU A 386 -32.28 -38.60 -6.31
CA GLU A 386 -31.14 -39.50 -6.41
C GLU A 386 -29.82 -38.73 -6.41
N ILE A 387 -28.83 -39.28 -5.70
CA ILE A 387 -27.52 -38.69 -5.34
C ILE A 387 -27.56 -37.82 -4.06
N VAL A 388 -28.26 -38.28 -3.02
CA VAL A 388 -27.93 -37.90 -1.63
C VAL A 388 -27.71 -39.19 -0.83
N THR A 389 -26.56 -39.85 -0.99
CA THR A 389 -26.02 -40.70 0.09
C THR A 389 -24.53 -41.07 0.00
N GLU A 390 -23.85 -41.11 -1.16
CA GLU A 390 -22.45 -41.63 -1.13
C GLU A 390 -21.35 -40.75 -1.77
N LYS A 391 -21.68 -39.75 -2.59
CA LYS A 391 -20.65 -39.03 -3.37
C LYS A 391 -20.16 -37.70 -2.80
N ASN A 392 -20.80 -37.17 -1.76
CA ASN A 392 -20.49 -35.83 -1.25
C ASN A 392 -19.25 -35.77 -0.35
N TRP A 393 -19.03 -36.76 0.52
CA TRP A 393 -17.86 -36.74 1.43
C TRP A 393 -16.52 -36.84 0.67
N LYS A 394 -16.39 -37.82 -0.24
CA LYS A 394 -15.14 -38.06 -0.97
C LYS A 394 -14.79 -36.94 -1.97
N THR A 395 -15.80 -36.30 -2.57
CA THR A 395 -15.61 -35.20 -3.53
C THR A 395 -15.26 -33.88 -2.84
N ILE A 396 -15.88 -33.60 -1.69
CA ILE A 396 -15.56 -32.40 -0.89
C ILE A 396 -14.14 -32.47 -0.35
N ILE A 397 -13.67 -33.64 0.13
CA ILE A 397 -12.29 -33.82 0.60
C ILE A 397 -11.27 -33.69 -0.52
N LYS A 398 -11.56 -34.24 -1.70
CA LYS A 398 -10.63 -34.18 -2.83
C LYS A 398 -10.45 -32.75 -3.34
N ASN A 399 -11.52 -31.95 -3.33
CA ASN A 399 -11.46 -30.54 -3.72
C ASN A 399 -10.86 -29.64 -2.62
N THR A 400 -11.04 -29.94 -1.33
CA THR A 400 -10.33 -29.20 -0.25
C THR A 400 -8.86 -29.56 -0.15
N ARG A 401 -8.46 -30.83 -0.36
CA ARG A 401 -7.03 -31.22 -0.39
C ARG A 401 -6.26 -30.61 -1.57
N ASN A 402 -6.88 -30.50 -2.74
CA ASN A 402 -6.25 -29.86 -3.91
C ASN A 402 -6.10 -28.34 -3.77
N VAL A 403 -6.84 -27.69 -2.86
CA VAL A 403 -6.68 -26.26 -2.54
C VAL A 403 -5.61 -26.04 -1.47
N LEU A 404 -5.34 -27.05 -0.62
CA LEU A 404 -4.34 -26.97 0.46
C LEU A 404 -2.93 -27.41 0.05
N GLN A 405 -2.73 -28.07 -1.10
CA GLN A 405 -1.41 -28.54 -1.55
C GLN A 405 -0.68 -27.64 -2.57
N VAL A 406 -1.15 -26.41 -2.83
CA VAL A 406 -0.47 -25.47 -3.76
C VAL A 406 0.33 -24.37 -3.03
N TRP A 407 0.64 -24.56 -1.74
CA TRP A 407 1.53 -23.65 -1.01
C TRP A 407 2.48 -24.41 -0.07
N HIS A 408 3.56 -24.92 -0.63
CA HIS A 408 4.82 -25.12 0.09
C HIS A 408 5.91 -24.37 -0.71
N PRO A 409 6.54 -23.34 -0.13
CA PRO A 409 7.76 -22.76 -0.69
C PRO A 409 8.93 -23.71 -0.42
N GLU A 410 9.63 -24.11 -1.48
CA GLU A 410 11.09 -24.30 -1.44
C GLU A 410 11.76 -23.00 -1.90
#